data_AF-A0AAU2IWJ2-F1
#
_entry.id   AF-A0AAU2IWJ2-F1
#
_cell.length_a   1.000
_cell.length_b   1.000
_cell.length_c   1.000
_cell.angle_alpha   90.00
_cell.angle_beta   90.00
_cell.angle_gamma   90.00
#
_symmetry.space_group_name_H-M   'P 1'
#
loop_
_entity.id
_entity.type
_entity.pdbx_description
1 polymer ?
#
loop_
_entity_poly.entity_id
_entity_poly.type
_entity_poly.pdbx_seq_one_letter_code
_entity_poly.pdbx_strand_id
1 'polypeptide(L)'
;MQKRSRIGKNEVSGLGKLYLQGGQALKRDDLGLTNAEYAVFAKLAWFGLARREHEQRWSITDLGIGFVEGRTRVASIAITLDREFVGLEGELVTAGDLNESFQFAVA
;
A
#
# COMPACT_ATOMS: atom_id res chain seq x y z
N MET A 1 -10.22 -4.93 -20.56
CA MET A 1 -10.97 -5.64 -19.47
C MET A 1 -10.87 -4.86 -18.18
N GLN A 2 -12.01 -4.49 -17.58
CA GLN A 2 -12.06 -3.77 -16.30
C GLN A 2 -11.95 -4.74 -15.12
N LYS A 3 -11.13 -4.39 -14.13
CA LYS A 3 -10.94 -5.17 -12.89
C LYS A 3 -11.03 -4.26 -11.67
N ARG A 4 -11.67 -4.76 -10.62
CA ARG A 4 -11.75 -4.15 -9.29
C ARG A 4 -10.81 -4.87 -8.33
N SER A 5 -9.98 -4.11 -7.65
CA SER A 5 -8.97 -4.61 -6.72
C SER A 5 -9.17 -3.96 -5.37
N ARG A 6 -9.53 -4.74 -4.34
CA ARG A 6 -9.80 -4.25 -2.99
C ARG A 6 -8.53 -4.22 -2.13
N ILE A 7 -8.26 -3.14 -1.41
CA ILE A 7 -7.18 -3.10 -0.41
C ILE A 7 -7.54 -3.98 0.80
N GLY A 8 -6.60 -4.73 1.35
CA GLY A 8 -6.84 -5.60 2.48
C GLY A 8 -5.61 -5.85 3.32
N LYS A 9 -5.69 -6.87 4.18
CA LYS A 9 -4.68 -7.18 5.20
C LYS A 9 -3.25 -7.31 4.67
N ASN A 10 -3.08 -7.90 3.50
CA ASN A 10 -1.75 -8.10 2.89
C ASN A 10 -1.15 -6.77 2.42
N GLU A 11 -1.96 -5.89 1.82
CA GLU A 11 -1.54 -4.54 1.43
C GLU A 11 -1.13 -3.73 2.64
N VAL A 12 -1.90 -3.75 3.72
CA VAL A 12 -1.55 -3.07 4.97
C VAL A 12 -0.25 -3.62 5.56
N SER A 13 -0.10 -4.95 5.58
CA SER A 13 1.12 -5.58 6.11
C SER A 13 2.36 -5.23 5.30
N GLY A 14 2.27 -5.23 3.96
CA GLY A 14 3.36 -4.83 3.07
C GLY A 14 3.73 -3.35 3.23
N LEU A 15 2.72 -2.47 3.32
CA LEU A 15 2.93 -1.04 3.53
C LEU A 15 3.58 -0.74 4.89
N GLY A 16 3.17 -1.46 5.94
CA GLY A 16 3.79 -1.35 7.26
C GLY A 16 5.26 -1.74 7.28
N LYS A 17 5.64 -2.81 6.55
CA LYS A 17 7.06 -3.18 6.39
C LYS A 17 7.85 -2.09 5.66
N LEU A 18 7.28 -1.52 4.61
CA LEU A 18 7.89 -0.41 3.87
C LEU A 18 8.12 0.80 4.79
N TYR A 19 7.12 1.14 5.58
CA TYR A 19 7.18 2.23 6.56
C TYR A 19 8.24 2.01 7.65
N LEU A 20 8.25 0.83 8.29
CA LEU A 20 9.18 0.49 9.38
C LEU A 20 10.65 0.50 8.97
N GLN A 21 10.95 0.26 7.69
CA GLN A 21 12.30 0.29 7.15
C GLN A 21 12.74 1.69 6.65
N GLY A 22 12.02 2.74 7.03
CA GLY A 22 12.35 4.12 6.66
C GLY A 22 11.71 4.60 5.36
N GLY A 23 11.02 3.71 4.62
CA GLY A 23 10.06 4.11 3.59
C GLY A 23 10.63 4.70 2.30
N GLN A 24 11.95 4.71 2.10
CA GLN A 24 12.54 5.40 0.94
C GLN A 24 13.41 4.48 0.08
N ALA A 25 13.00 4.34 -1.18
CA ALA A 25 13.74 3.69 -2.25
C ALA A 25 14.25 2.28 -1.89
N LEU A 26 13.42 1.48 -1.22
CA LEU A 26 13.78 0.15 -0.72
C LEU A 26 13.64 -0.89 -1.82
N LYS A 27 14.66 -1.75 -1.97
CA LYS A 27 14.57 -2.93 -2.85
C LYS A 27 13.79 -4.04 -2.16
N ARG A 28 13.27 -4.98 -2.96
CA ARG A 28 12.63 -6.20 -2.46
C ARG A 28 13.47 -6.90 -1.39
N ASP A 29 14.76 -7.04 -1.67
CA ASP A 29 15.68 -7.81 -0.82
C ASP A 29 15.95 -7.08 0.52
N ASP A 30 15.91 -5.74 0.52
CA ASP A 30 16.01 -4.93 1.75
C ASP A 30 14.79 -5.16 2.66
N LEU A 31 13.62 -5.36 2.06
CA LEU A 31 12.34 -5.54 2.75
C LEU A 31 12.10 -6.96 3.29
N GLY A 32 12.97 -7.92 2.95
CA GLY A 32 12.81 -9.33 3.35
C GLY A 32 11.50 -9.96 2.85
N LEU A 33 10.99 -9.49 1.70
CA LEU A 33 9.68 -9.87 1.20
C LEU A 33 9.73 -11.07 0.26
N THR A 34 8.71 -11.90 0.36
CA THR A 34 8.40 -12.91 -0.66
C THR A 34 7.94 -12.25 -1.97
N ASN A 35 8.06 -12.95 -3.10
CA ASN A 35 7.56 -12.46 -4.39
C ASN A 35 6.05 -12.12 -4.36
N ALA A 36 5.28 -12.86 -3.56
CA ALA A 36 3.85 -12.61 -3.40
C ALA A 36 3.59 -11.28 -2.67
N GLU A 37 4.38 -10.95 -1.65
CA GLU A 37 4.28 -9.67 -0.92
C GLU A 37 4.78 -8.48 -1.76
N TYR A 38 5.80 -8.71 -2.59
CA TYR A 38 6.29 -7.66 -3.49
C TYR A 38 5.26 -7.28 -4.57
N ALA A 39 4.46 -8.25 -5.04
CA ALA A 39 3.37 -7.98 -5.99
C ALA A 39 2.29 -7.04 -5.42
N VAL A 40 2.23 -6.91 -4.10
CA VAL A 40 1.27 -6.06 -3.39
C VAL A 40 1.61 -4.57 -3.53
N PHE A 41 2.88 -4.21 -3.79
CA PHE A 41 3.28 -2.81 -3.95
C PHE A 41 2.73 -2.16 -5.22
N ALA A 42 2.61 -2.92 -6.32
CA ALA A 42 1.95 -2.44 -7.52
C ALA A 42 0.50 -2.03 -7.24
N LYS A 43 -0.18 -2.77 -6.37
CA LYS A 43 -1.54 -2.49 -5.94
C LYS A 43 -1.60 -1.30 -4.98
N LEU A 44 -0.68 -1.20 -4.03
CA LEU A 44 -0.52 -0.03 -3.15
C LEU A 44 -0.30 1.27 -3.94
N ALA A 45 0.37 1.19 -5.10
CA ALA A 45 0.54 2.32 -6.01
C ALA A 45 -0.78 2.84 -6.59
N TRP A 46 -1.73 1.96 -6.90
CA TRP A 46 -3.05 2.38 -7.38
C TRP A 46 -3.82 3.19 -6.33
N PHE A 47 -3.61 2.90 -5.04
CA PHE A 47 -4.19 3.68 -3.94
C PHE A 47 -3.35 4.93 -3.59
N GLY A 48 -2.24 5.17 -4.30
CA GLY A 48 -1.33 6.27 -4.01
C GLY A 48 -0.54 6.12 -2.70
N LEU A 49 -0.55 4.93 -2.08
CA LEU A 49 0.07 4.65 -0.78
C LEU A 49 1.57 4.35 -0.88
N ALA A 50 2.00 3.84 -2.03
CA ALA A 50 3.39 3.61 -2.34
C ALA A 50 3.68 4.11 -3.76
N ARG A 51 4.94 4.38 -4.06
CA ARG A 51 5.39 4.76 -5.41
C ARG A 51 6.58 3.92 -5.83
N ARG A 52 6.60 3.57 -7.11
CA ARG A 52 7.74 2.87 -7.72
C ARG A 52 8.79 3.90 -8.10
N GLU A 53 10.01 3.62 -7.68
CA GLU A 53 11.21 4.39 -8.00
C GLU A 53 12.02 3.66 -9.08
N HIS A 54 13.16 4.24 -9.47
CA HIS A 54 14.12 3.58 -10.34
C HIS A 54 14.64 2.25 -9.76
N GLU A 55 15.14 1.36 -10.62
CA GLU A 55 15.73 0.06 -10.23
C GLU A 55 14.82 -0.87 -9.40
N GLN A 56 13.50 -0.87 -9.64
CA GLN A 56 12.56 -1.73 -8.88
C GLN A 56 12.55 -1.42 -7.38
N ARG A 57 12.80 -0.17 -7.02
CA ARG A 57 12.70 0.30 -5.64
C ARG A 57 11.29 0.83 -5.36
N TRP A 58 10.89 0.79 -4.09
CA TRP A 58 9.61 1.33 -3.64
C TRP A 58 9.81 2.32 -2.51
N SER A 59 9.02 3.38 -2.54
CA SER A 59 8.92 4.34 -1.45
C SER A 59 7.49 4.41 -0.96
N ILE A 60 7.32 4.62 0.34
CA ILE A 60 6.03 5.02 0.90
C ILE A 60 5.78 6.49 0.55
N THR A 61 4.53 6.85 0.28
CA THR A 61 4.14 8.24 0.06
C THR A 61 3.69 8.88 1.38
N ASP A 62 3.56 10.21 1.43
CA ASP A 62 2.97 10.89 2.58
C ASP A 62 1.54 10.41 2.88
N LEU A 63 0.79 10.09 1.81
CA LEU A 63 -0.53 9.46 1.92
C LEU A 63 -0.43 8.07 2.58
N GLY A 64 0.56 7.26 2.17
CA GLY A 64 0.86 5.96 2.76
C GLY A 64 1.21 6.03 4.24
N ILE A 65 2.05 7.00 4.62
CA ILE A 65 2.42 7.26 6.01
C ILE A 65 1.17 7.62 6.83
N GLY A 66 0.40 8.60 6.35
CA GLY A 66 -0.83 9.01 7.03
C GLY A 66 -1.85 7.88 7.16
N PHE A 67 -1.94 7.00 6.16
CA PHE A 67 -2.81 5.83 6.19
C PHE A 67 -2.36 4.79 7.23
N VAL A 68 -1.06 4.47 7.27
CA VAL A 68 -0.46 3.56 8.25
C VAL A 68 -0.63 4.07 9.68
N GLU A 69 -0.46 5.37 9.89
CA GLU A 69 -0.61 6.02 11.19
C GLU A 69 -2.09 6.30 11.56
N GLY A 70 -3.05 5.88 10.72
CA GLY A 70 -4.48 6.06 10.97
C GLY A 70 -4.98 7.51 10.83
N ARG A 71 -4.14 8.43 10.35
CA ARG A 71 -4.46 9.85 10.11
C ARG A 71 -5.24 10.08 8.82
N THR A 72 -5.10 9.19 7.85
CA THR A 72 -5.74 9.31 6.53
C THR A 72 -6.58 8.08 6.20
N ARG A 73 -7.72 8.31 5.53
CA ARG A 73 -8.55 7.25 4.96
C ARG A 73 -8.40 7.22 3.45
N VAL A 74 -8.50 6.02 2.86
CA VAL A 74 -8.49 5.84 1.40
C VAL A 74 -9.66 4.99 0.94
N ALA A 75 -10.06 5.15 -0.32
CA ALA A 75 -11.09 4.33 -0.94
C ALA A 75 -10.68 2.86 -0.96
N SER A 76 -11.61 1.95 -0.67
CA SER A 76 -11.30 0.53 -0.49
C SER A 76 -11.06 -0.22 -1.81
N ILE A 77 -11.42 0.35 -2.97
CA ILE A 77 -11.33 -0.30 -4.27
C ILE A 77 -10.57 0.57 -5.27
N ALA A 78 -9.57 -0.03 -5.93
CA ALA A 78 -8.93 0.51 -7.13
C ALA A 78 -9.51 -0.15 -8.38
N ILE A 79 -9.85 0.66 -9.37
CA ILE A 79 -10.33 0.23 -10.67
C ILE A 79 -9.16 0.29 -11.66
N THR A 80 -8.96 -0.80 -12.39
CA THR A 80 -8.00 -0.86 -13.49
C THR A 80 -8.69 -1.25 -14.79
N LEU A 81 -8.28 -0.66 -15.91
CA LEU A 81 -8.66 -1.04 -17.27
C LEU A 81 -7.41 -1.48 -18.01
N ASP A 82 -7.38 -2.73 -18.49
CA ASP A 82 -6.23 -3.27 -19.23
C ASP A 82 -4.89 -3.13 -18.50
N ARG A 83 -4.93 -3.32 -17.17
CA ARG A 83 -3.82 -3.19 -16.20
C ARG A 83 -3.37 -1.76 -15.91
N GLU A 84 -4.01 -0.76 -16.49
CA GLU A 84 -3.79 0.65 -16.16
C GLU A 84 -4.78 1.11 -15.10
N PHE A 85 -4.31 1.94 -14.17
CA PHE A 85 -5.16 2.51 -13.12
C PHE A 85 -6.06 3.60 -13.70
N VAL A 86 -7.36 3.54 -13.39
CA VAL A 86 -8.36 4.49 -13.93
C VAL A 86 -9.12 5.26 -12.85
N GLY A 87 -9.17 4.77 -11.61
CA GLY A 87 -9.87 5.47 -10.54
C GLY A 87 -10.03 4.67 -9.26
N LEU A 88 -10.59 5.35 -8.26
CA LEU A 88 -10.89 4.80 -6.93
C LEU A 88 -12.39 4.82 -6.66
N GLU A 89 -12.90 3.79 -5.98
CA GLU A 89 -14.29 3.69 -5.51
C GLU A 89 -14.40 2.92 -4.18
N GLY A 90 -15.62 2.82 -3.63
CA GLY A 90 -15.89 2.10 -2.40
C GLY A 90 -15.82 2.95 -1.14
N GLU A 91 -16.02 2.32 0.02
CA GLU A 91 -15.94 3.00 1.31
C GLU A 91 -14.53 3.49 1.63
N LEU A 92 -14.44 4.55 2.45
CA LEU A 92 -13.18 5.03 2.98
C LEU A 92 -12.77 4.19 4.19
N VAL A 93 -11.57 3.63 4.14
CA VAL A 93 -11.00 2.75 5.17
C VAL A 93 -9.67 3.31 5.70
N THR A 94 -9.31 2.94 6.92
CA THR A 94 -7.99 3.14 7.53
C THR A 94 -7.19 1.83 7.51
N ALA A 95 -5.89 1.87 7.85
CA ALA A 95 -5.09 0.66 8.02
C ALA A 95 -5.66 -0.26 9.11
N GLY A 96 -6.16 0.31 10.22
CA GLY A 96 -6.75 -0.43 11.34
C GLY A 96 -8.03 -1.18 10.96
N ASP A 97 -8.89 -0.58 10.11
CA ASP A 97 -10.13 -1.22 9.64
C ASP A 97 -9.86 -2.50 8.82
N LEU A 98 -8.70 -2.56 8.16
CA LEU A 98 -8.34 -3.66 7.24
C LEU A 98 -7.46 -4.73 7.90
N ASN A 99 -6.85 -4.40 9.04
CA ASN A 99 -5.97 -5.29 9.77
C ASN A 99 -5.99 -4.90 11.25
N GLU A 100 -6.93 -5.45 12.02
CA GLU A 100 -7.11 -5.12 13.45
C GLU A 100 -5.85 -5.38 14.30
N SER A 101 -5.01 -6.35 13.89
CA SER A 101 -3.72 -6.62 14.53
C SER A 101 -2.62 -5.60 14.19
N PHE A 102 -2.90 -4.69 13.27
CA PHE A 102 -1.98 -3.62 12.88
C PHE A 102 -2.11 -2.46 13.86
N GLN A 103 -1.26 -2.47 14.89
CA GLN A 103 -1.14 -1.38 15.84
C GLN A 103 0.16 -0.62 15.58
N PHE A 104 0.04 0.67 15.32
CA PHE A 104 1.18 1.58 15.33
C PHE A 104 1.15 2.37 16.64
N ALA A 105 2.10 2.13 17.53
CA ALA A 105 2.29 2.94 18.73
C ALA A 105 3.01 4.23 18.29
N VAL A 106 2.29 5.36 18.33
CA VAL A 106 2.93 6.67 18.22
C VAL A 106 3.65 6.91 19.55
N ALA A 107 4.99 6.97 19.50
CA ALA A 107 5.81 7.36 20.65
C ALA A 107 5.63 8.84 21.00
#